data_AF-A0A7J6RMH2-F1
#
_entry.id   AF-A0A7J6RMH2-F1
#
_cell.length_a   1.000
_cell.length_b   1.000
_cell.length_c   1.000
_cell.angle_alpha   90.00
_cell.angle_beta   90.00
_cell.angle_gamma   90.00
#
_symmetry.space_group_name_H-M   'P 1'
#
loop_
_entity.id
_entity.type
_entity.pdbx_description
1 polymer ?
#
loop_
_entity_poly.entity_id
_entity_poly.type
_entity_poly.pdbx_seq_one_letter_code
_entity_poly.pdbx_strand_id
1 'polypeptide(L)'
;KKAIKQGKYDTATDDPFELFLSSTDIRFCYYRDSESILGKTYDMCVLSDFEALTPNLLCRTMETVSGGGIVMVMLRTMSSLKQLYSTVMDAHSKFRGEDHDTVEPRFNERFILSLADCRNCLVVDDELNVLPVSQATLGSISET
;
A
#
# COMPACT_ATOMS: atom_id res chain seq x y z
N LYS A 1 -15.08 11.38 19.62
CA LYS A 1 -15.62 11.12 21.00
C LYS A 1 -16.81 12.00 21.41
N LYS A 2 -16.82 13.33 21.18
CA LYS A 2 -17.91 14.23 21.66
C LYS A 2 -19.21 14.15 20.85
N ALA A 3 -19.15 13.87 19.55
CA ALA A 3 -20.32 13.76 18.65
C ALA A 3 -21.13 12.45 18.84
N ILE A 4 -20.43 11.30 18.94
CA ILE A 4 -21.06 9.99 19.16
C ILE A 4 -21.81 9.94 20.51
N LYS A 5 -21.25 10.54 21.57
CA LYS A 5 -21.87 10.61 22.90
C LYS A 5 -23.12 11.51 22.96
N GLN A 6 -23.36 12.34 21.95
CA GLN A 6 -24.49 13.28 21.90
C GLN A 6 -25.70 12.74 21.13
N GLY A 7 -25.67 11.48 20.65
CA GLY A 7 -26.84 10.84 20.03
C GLY A 7 -27.33 11.50 18.74
N LYS A 8 -26.51 12.33 18.10
CA LYS A 8 -26.80 13.03 16.84
C LYS A 8 -26.18 12.35 15.61
N TYR A 9 -25.77 11.09 15.73
CA TYR A 9 -25.08 10.38 14.66
C TYR A 9 -26.09 9.51 13.92
N ASP A 10 -26.32 9.82 12.65
CA ASP A 10 -27.23 9.09 11.77
C ASP A 10 -26.40 8.31 10.76
N THR A 11 -26.39 6.98 10.88
CA THR A 11 -25.59 6.04 10.09
C THR A 11 -25.81 6.13 8.58
N ALA A 12 -26.86 6.83 8.14
CA ALA A 12 -27.18 7.04 6.73
C ALA A 12 -26.58 8.34 6.14
N THR A 13 -26.10 9.27 6.97
CA THR A 13 -25.76 10.64 6.54
C THR A 13 -24.28 10.97 6.70
N ASP A 14 -23.58 10.32 7.62
CA ASP A 14 -22.17 10.58 7.89
C ASP A 14 -21.24 9.75 6.98
N ASP A 15 -20.18 10.39 6.47
CA ASP A 15 -19.17 9.76 5.61
C ASP A 15 -18.47 8.59 6.35
N PRO A 16 -18.49 7.36 5.80
CA PRO A 16 -17.81 6.21 6.38
C PRO A 16 -16.35 6.44 6.75
N PHE A 17 -15.64 7.33 6.03
CA PHE A 17 -14.26 7.68 6.32
C PHE A 17 -14.11 8.48 7.62
N GLU A 18 -14.96 9.48 7.83
CA GLU A 18 -14.98 10.27 9.07
C GLU A 18 -15.40 9.42 10.28
N LEU A 19 -16.34 8.49 10.06
CA LEU A 19 -16.68 7.50 11.08
C LEU A 19 -15.46 6.68 11.45
N PHE A 20 -14.75 6.12 10.47
CA PHE A 20 -13.52 5.34 10.67
C PHE A 20 -12.43 6.11 11.43
N LEU A 21 -12.18 7.36 11.04
CA LEU A 21 -11.20 8.23 11.72
C LEU A 21 -11.57 8.51 13.18
N SER A 22 -12.87 8.61 13.47
CA SER A 22 -13.35 8.97 14.80
C SER A 22 -13.52 7.77 15.75
N SER A 23 -13.76 6.57 15.20
CA SER A 23 -14.00 5.34 15.96
C SER A 23 -12.72 4.55 16.24
N THR A 24 -11.74 4.62 15.34
CA THR A 24 -10.53 3.80 15.38
C THR A 24 -9.37 4.57 16.02
N ASP A 25 -8.50 3.89 16.75
CA ASP A 25 -7.28 4.49 17.29
C ASP A 25 -6.18 4.48 16.22
N ILE A 26 -6.01 5.63 15.54
CA ILE A 26 -5.09 5.77 14.42
C ILE A 26 -3.88 6.60 14.85
N ARG A 27 -2.69 6.01 14.74
CA ARG A 27 -1.43 6.72 14.95
C ARG A 27 -0.91 7.31 13.63
N PHE A 28 -1.09 8.61 13.45
CA PHE A 28 -0.44 9.33 12.35
C PHE A 28 1.06 9.53 12.62
N CYS A 29 1.88 9.23 11.61
CA CYS A 29 3.34 9.36 11.66
C CYS A 29 3.84 9.91 10.32
N TYR A 30 4.71 10.92 10.37
CA TYR A 30 5.42 11.38 9.17
C TYR A 30 6.55 10.41 8.85
N TYR A 31 6.85 10.23 7.56
CA TYR A 31 7.92 9.32 7.12
C TYR A 31 9.31 9.66 7.69
N ARG A 32 9.62 10.94 7.88
CA ARG A 32 10.87 11.37 8.53
C ARG A 32 10.96 10.96 10.01
N ASP A 33 9.81 10.76 10.66
CA ASP A 33 9.67 10.47 12.08
C ASP A 33 9.33 8.98 12.32
N SER A 34 9.57 8.12 11.31
CA SER A 34 9.23 6.68 11.34
C SER A 34 9.96 5.88 12.42
N GLU A 35 10.94 6.46 13.08
CA GLU A 35 11.63 5.83 14.20
C GLU A 35 10.76 5.83 15.46
N SER A 36 9.79 6.74 15.55
CA SER A 36 8.87 6.86 16.68
C SER A 36 7.85 5.71 16.81
N ILE A 37 7.73 4.89 15.77
CA ILE A 37 6.85 3.71 15.74
C ILE A 37 7.60 2.40 16.03
N LEU A 38 8.94 2.42 16.09
CA LEU A 38 9.72 1.23 16.43
C LEU A 38 9.41 0.74 17.85
N GLY A 39 9.39 -0.59 18.02
CA GLY A 39 9.03 -1.24 19.29
C GLY A 39 7.54 -1.22 19.62
N LYS A 40 6.69 -0.74 18.69
CA LYS A 40 5.24 -0.85 18.77
C LYS A 40 4.74 -1.82 17.70
N THR A 41 3.59 -2.43 17.97
CA THR A 41 2.91 -3.32 17.03
C THR A 41 1.54 -2.75 16.68
N TYR A 42 1.18 -2.84 15.40
CA TYR A 42 -0.08 -2.37 14.83
C TYR A 42 -0.69 -3.50 14.00
N ASP A 43 -2.03 -3.53 13.91
CA ASP A 43 -2.72 -4.52 13.08
C ASP A 43 -2.80 -4.08 11.61
N MET A 44 -2.65 -2.78 11.35
CA MET A 44 -2.69 -2.22 10.01
C MET A 44 -1.69 -1.07 9.87
N CYS A 45 -0.97 -1.06 8.74
CA CYS A 45 -0.12 0.05 8.32
C CYS A 45 -0.61 0.56 6.96
N VAL A 46 -0.80 1.89 6.83
CA VAL A 46 -1.20 2.53 5.57
C VAL A 46 -0.10 3.49 5.13
N LEU A 47 0.48 3.24 3.96
CA LEU A 47 1.50 4.07 3.32
C LEU A 47 0.86 4.87 2.17
N SER A 48 0.67 6.17 2.38
CA SER A 48 -0.15 7.02 1.51
C SER A 48 0.57 7.62 0.30
N ASP A 49 1.90 7.56 0.31
CA ASP A 49 2.76 8.07 -0.76
C ASP A 49 3.85 7.03 -1.06
N PHE A 50 3.72 6.41 -2.22
CA PHE A 50 4.60 5.38 -2.74
C PHE A 50 5.94 5.94 -3.23
N GLU A 51 5.95 7.15 -3.78
CA GLU A 51 7.14 7.72 -4.44
C GLU A 51 8.24 8.05 -3.42
N ALA A 52 7.83 8.42 -2.19
CA ALA A 52 8.72 8.68 -1.07
C ALA A 52 9.16 7.41 -0.31
N LEU A 53 8.75 6.20 -0.73
CA LEU A 53 9.17 4.98 -0.05
C LEU A 53 10.63 4.67 -0.32
N THR A 54 11.37 4.47 0.77
CA THR A 54 12.71 3.93 0.74
C THR A 54 12.71 2.53 1.35
N PRO A 55 13.66 1.66 0.99
CA PRO A 55 13.74 0.31 1.58
C PRO A 55 13.73 0.32 3.11
N ASN A 56 14.46 1.27 3.71
CA ASN A 56 14.55 1.41 5.16
C ASN A 56 13.21 1.79 5.79
N LEU A 57 12.48 2.76 5.20
CA LEU A 57 11.15 3.13 5.67
C LEU A 57 10.16 1.96 5.58
N LEU A 58 10.22 1.21 4.47
CA LEU A 58 9.38 0.04 4.24
C LEU A 58 9.66 -1.04 5.30
N CYS A 59 10.94 -1.38 5.54
CA CYS A 59 11.29 -2.37 6.56
C CYS A 59 10.80 -1.95 7.96
N ARG A 60 11.05 -0.70 8.36
CA ARG A 60 10.62 -0.17 9.68
C ARG A 60 9.11 -0.24 9.85
N THR A 61 8.35 0.12 8.82
CA THR A 61 6.88 0.13 8.89
C THR A 61 6.30 -1.28 8.86
N MET A 62 6.83 -2.17 8.01
CA MET A 62 6.42 -3.57 7.94
C MET A 62 6.75 -4.35 9.21
N GLU A 63 7.89 -4.10 9.85
CA GLU A 63 8.26 -4.76 11.13
C GLU A 63 7.29 -4.44 12.25
N THR A 64 6.67 -3.26 12.24
CA THR A 64 5.68 -2.87 13.24
C THR A 64 4.30 -3.49 13.03
N VAL A 65 4.08 -4.27 11.96
CA VAL A 65 2.79 -4.92 11.71
C VAL A 65 2.76 -6.31 12.35
N SER A 66 1.72 -6.59 13.12
CA SER A 66 1.50 -7.88 13.79
C SER A 66 1.24 -8.99 12.77
N GLY A 67 1.51 -10.24 13.16
CA GLY A 67 1.19 -11.40 12.32
C GLY A 67 -0.32 -11.49 12.04
N GLY A 68 -0.71 -11.55 10.77
CA GLY A 68 -2.11 -11.48 10.33
C GLY A 68 -2.63 -10.06 10.08
N GLY A 69 -1.80 -9.04 10.33
CA GLY A 69 -2.09 -7.65 9.98
C GLY A 69 -1.93 -7.34 8.50
N ILE A 70 -2.32 -6.12 8.12
CA ILE A 70 -2.35 -5.68 6.71
C ILE A 70 -1.41 -4.48 6.50
N VAL A 71 -0.59 -4.56 5.45
CA VAL A 71 0.18 -3.42 4.93
C VAL A 71 -0.48 -2.95 3.65
N MET A 72 -1.04 -1.74 3.67
CA MET A 72 -1.68 -1.12 2.50
C MET A 72 -0.78 -0.02 1.94
N VAL A 73 -0.52 -0.07 0.63
CA VAL A 73 0.25 0.95 -0.09
C VAL A 73 -0.66 1.63 -1.10
N MET A 74 -0.81 2.95 -1.01
CA MET A 74 -1.65 3.72 -1.93
C MET A 74 -0.82 4.16 -3.15
N LEU A 75 -1.27 3.76 -4.34
CA LEU A 75 -0.69 4.19 -5.62
C LEU A 75 -1.54 5.33 -6.19
N ARG A 76 -1.02 6.57 -6.14
CA ARG A 76 -1.81 7.77 -6.47
C ARG A 76 -1.78 8.15 -7.96
N THR A 77 -0.74 7.75 -8.70
CA THR A 77 -0.55 8.18 -10.09
C THR A 77 -0.71 7.03 -11.08
N MET A 78 -1.48 7.26 -12.16
CA MET A 78 -1.62 6.34 -13.29
C MET A 78 -0.27 6.03 -13.97
N SER A 79 0.77 6.85 -13.77
CA SER A 79 2.15 6.58 -14.19
C SER A 79 2.74 5.37 -13.46
N SER A 80 2.54 5.25 -12.14
CA SER A 80 2.99 4.08 -11.37
C SER A 80 2.24 2.80 -11.77
N LEU A 81 0.96 2.92 -12.11
CA LEU A 81 0.14 1.82 -12.62
C LEU A 81 0.50 1.42 -14.06
N LYS A 82 0.79 2.39 -14.95
CA LYS A 82 1.34 2.12 -16.29
C LYS A 82 2.73 1.48 -16.22
N GLN A 83 3.57 1.87 -15.26
CA GLN A 83 4.80 1.14 -14.96
C GLN A 83 4.48 -0.29 -14.51
N LEU A 84 3.50 -0.50 -13.64
CA LEU A 84 3.09 -1.86 -13.22
C LEU A 84 2.64 -2.72 -14.42
N TYR A 85 1.77 -2.22 -15.28
CA TYR A 85 1.31 -2.94 -16.48
C TYR A 85 2.42 -3.14 -17.52
N SER A 86 3.22 -2.11 -17.82
CA SER A 86 4.31 -2.23 -18.78
C SER A 86 5.45 -3.10 -18.26
N THR A 87 5.78 -3.09 -16.97
CA THR A 87 6.91 -3.87 -16.46
C THR A 87 6.59 -5.37 -16.39
N VAL A 88 5.33 -5.75 -16.10
CA VAL A 88 4.90 -7.17 -16.21
C VAL A 88 4.92 -7.64 -17.67
N MET A 89 4.51 -6.79 -18.62
CA MET A 89 4.52 -7.13 -20.04
C MET A 89 5.92 -7.07 -20.69
N ASP A 90 6.86 -6.31 -20.13
CA ASP A 90 8.11 -5.88 -20.79
C ASP A 90 9.38 -6.25 -19.99
N ALA A 91 9.26 -7.13 -18.98
CA ALA A 91 10.37 -7.67 -18.18
C ALA A 91 11.50 -8.29 -19.02
N HIS A 92 11.20 -8.67 -20.26
CA HIS A 92 12.14 -9.27 -21.21
C HIS A 92 12.94 -8.26 -22.06
N SER A 93 12.56 -6.97 -22.13
CA SER A 93 13.19 -5.99 -23.04
C SER A 93 13.99 -4.88 -22.33
N LYS A 94 13.64 -4.52 -21.09
CA LYS A 94 14.21 -3.35 -20.39
C LYS A 94 15.49 -3.59 -19.59
N PHE A 95 16.13 -4.76 -19.69
CA PHE A 95 17.40 -5.01 -18.99
C PHE A 95 18.62 -4.32 -19.65
N ARG A 96 18.43 -3.58 -20.75
CA ARG A 96 19.50 -2.82 -21.43
C ARG A 96 19.03 -1.45 -21.89
N GLY A 97 19.57 -0.43 -21.26
CA GLY A 97 19.54 0.97 -21.71
C GLY A 97 20.48 1.79 -20.82
N GLU A 98 21.67 2.08 -21.33
CA GLU A 98 22.54 3.15 -20.82
C GLU A 98 21.97 4.50 -21.30
N ASP A 99 22.23 5.55 -20.52
CA ASP A 99 21.97 6.98 -20.80
C ASP A 99 20.55 7.52 -20.54
N HIS A 100 20.30 7.98 -19.31
CA HIS A 100 19.34 9.08 -19.06
C HIS A 100 19.74 9.90 -17.82
N ASP A 101 19.80 11.22 -18.00
CA ASP A 101 20.21 12.26 -17.01
C ASP A 101 19.14 12.53 -15.92
N THR A 102 18.14 11.65 -15.83
CA THR A 102 17.00 11.74 -14.91
C THR A 102 17.11 10.66 -13.85
N VAL A 103 17.12 11.05 -12.57
CA VAL A 103 17.14 10.11 -11.44
C VAL A 103 15.82 9.33 -11.44
N GLU A 104 15.82 8.15 -12.06
CA GLU A 104 14.68 7.24 -12.02
C GLU A 104 14.71 6.37 -10.75
N PRO A 105 13.60 6.26 -10.01
CA PRO A 105 13.54 5.48 -8.79
C PRO A 105 13.49 3.98 -9.10
N ARG A 106 14.66 3.38 -9.36
CA ARG A 106 14.82 1.94 -9.68
C ARG A 106 14.30 1.00 -8.59
N PHE A 107 14.31 1.44 -7.33
CA PHE A 107 13.72 0.68 -6.23
C PHE A 107 12.21 0.51 -6.42
N ASN A 108 11.52 1.58 -6.79
CA ASN A 108 10.07 1.58 -6.93
C ASN A 108 9.64 0.62 -8.05
N GLU A 109 10.34 0.62 -9.19
CA GLU A 109 10.06 -0.33 -10.29
C GLU A 109 10.28 -1.78 -9.88
N ARG A 110 11.40 -2.08 -9.20
CA ARG A 110 11.69 -3.43 -8.71
C ARG A 110 10.73 -3.87 -7.61
N PHE A 111 10.31 -2.95 -6.76
CA PHE A 111 9.35 -3.23 -5.70
C PHE A 111 8.01 -3.64 -6.31
N ILE A 112 7.51 -2.88 -7.29
CA ILE A 112 6.27 -3.23 -7.99
C ILE A 112 6.36 -4.60 -8.68
N LEU A 113 7.48 -4.92 -9.34
CA LEU A 113 7.71 -6.26 -9.89
C LEU A 113 7.68 -7.35 -8.81
N SER A 114 8.32 -7.09 -7.66
CA SER A 114 8.31 -8.06 -6.55
C SER A 114 6.93 -8.29 -5.96
N LEU A 115 6.00 -7.32 -6.06
CA LEU A 115 4.62 -7.48 -5.63
C LEU A 115 3.83 -8.42 -6.55
N ALA A 116 4.14 -8.45 -7.86
CA ALA A 116 3.51 -9.38 -8.80
C ALA A 116 3.84 -10.84 -8.48
N ASP A 117 5.07 -11.11 -8.01
CA ASP A 117 5.50 -12.45 -7.58
C ASP A 117 5.11 -12.78 -6.12
N CYS A 118 4.56 -11.82 -5.38
CA CYS A 118 4.22 -11.99 -3.98
C CYS A 118 2.85 -12.69 -3.81
N ARG A 119 2.88 -13.94 -3.34
CA ARG A 119 1.69 -14.75 -3.02
C ARG A 119 0.77 -14.16 -1.95
N ASN A 120 1.25 -13.19 -1.17
CA ASN A 120 0.48 -12.55 -0.10
C ASN A 120 0.15 -11.09 -0.46
N CYS A 121 0.25 -10.71 -1.73
CA CYS A 121 -0.09 -9.37 -2.22
C CYS A 121 -1.33 -9.43 -3.11
N LEU A 122 -2.21 -8.45 -2.90
CA LEU A 122 -3.39 -8.21 -3.72
C LEU A 122 -3.35 -6.77 -4.22
N VAL A 123 -3.40 -6.59 -5.53
CA VAL A 123 -3.51 -5.27 -6.15
C VAL A 123 -4.97 -5.04 -6.53
N VAL A 124 -5.55 -3.98 -6.00
CA VAL A 124 -6.95 -3.59 -6.21
C VAL A 124 -7.04 -2.16 -6.73
N ASP A 125 -8.10 -1.85 -7.47
CA ASP A 125 -8.45 -0.48 -7.85
C ASP A 125 -9.27 0.24 -6.74
N ASP A 126 -9.71 1.45 -7.04
CA ASP A 126 -10.52 2.31 -6.17
C ASP A 126 -11.94 1.78 -5.92
N GLU A 127 -12.43 0.90 -6.79
CA GLU A 127 -13.71 0.19 -6.65
C GLU A 127 -13.54 -1.17 -5.94
N LEU A 128 -12.33 -1.49 -5.46
CA LEU A 128 -11.94 -2.77 -4.85
C LEU A 128 -12.03 -3.98 -5.81
N ASN A 129 -12.01 -3.74 -7.12
CA ASN A 129 -11.85 -4.82 -8.09
C ASN A 129 -10.41 -5.32 -8.06
N VAL A 130 -10.24 -6.64 -8.10
CA VAL A 130 -8.90 -7.21 -8.15
C VAL A 130 -8.32 -7.10 -9.56
N LEU A 131 -7.10 -6.56 -9.65
CA LEU A 131 -6.40 -6.46 -10.92
C LEU A 131 -5.80 -7.81 -11.36
N PRO A 132 -5.74 -8.10 -12.67
CA PRO A 132 -5.23 -9.37 -13.21
C PRO A 132 -3.81 -9.75 -12.78
N VAL A 133 -3.00 -8.78 -12.37
CA VAL A 133 -1.62 -8.99 -11.89
C VAL A 133 -1.58 -9.87 -10.63
N SER A 134 -2.67 -9.93 -9.87
CA SER A 134 -2.80 -10.77 -8.67
C SER A 134 -3.55 -12.09 -8.93
N GLN A 135 -3.82 -12.49 -10.18
CA GLN A 135 -4.56 -13.73 -10.47
C GLN A 135 -3.83 -15.00 -10.03
N ALA A 136 -2.50 -15.03 -10.13
CA ALA A 136 -1.70 -16.16 -9.65
C ALA A 136 -1.89 -16.39 -8.13
N THR A 137 -2.00 -15.30 -7.38
CA THR A 137 -2.30 -15.31 -5.95
C THR A 137 -3.73 -15.76 -5.67
N LEU A 138 -4.72 -15.26 -6.42
CA LEU A 138 -6.13 -15.62 -6.24
C LEU A 138 -6.41 -17.11 -6.47
N GLY A 139 -5.76 -17.74 -7.45
CA GLY A 139 -5.88 -19.18 -7.68
C GLY A 139 -5.48 -19.99 -6.45
N SER A 140 -4.38 -19.60 -5.79
CA SER A 140 -3.89 -20.29 -4.59
C SER A 140 -4.78 -20.11 -3.36
N ILE A 141 -5.48 -18.98 -3.24
CA ILE A 141 -6.42 -18.72 -2.14
C ILE A 141 -7.75 -19.46 -2.36
N SER A 142 -8.19 -19.62 -3.61
CA SER A 142 -9.44 -20.32 -3.94
C SER A 142 -9.34 -21.86 -3.80
N GLU A 143 -8.13 -22.42 -3.75
CA GLU A 143 -7.91 -23.87 -3.61
C GLU A 143 -7.74 -24.32 -2.15
N THR A 144 -7.82 -23.41 -1.18
CA THR A 144 -7.79 -23.70 0.27
C THR A 144 -9.17 -23.52 0.88
#